data_AF-A0A963L5J0-F1
#
_entry.id   AF-A0A963L5J0-F1
#
_cell.length_a   1.000
_cell.length_b   1.000
_cell.length_c   1.000
_cell.angle_alpha   90.00
_cell.angle_beta   90.00
_cell.angle_gamma   90.00
#
_symmetry.space_group_name_H-M   'P 1'
#
loop_
_entity.id
_entity.type
_entity.pdbx_description
1 polymer ?
#
loop_
_entity_poly.entity_id
_entity_poly.type
_entity_poly.pdbx_seq_one_letter_code
_entity_poly.pdbx_strand_id
1 'polypeptide(L)' 'MTAPSSSRPARSQYEDFMRHVFENGVSRGDRTGTGTRSVFGHQMRF' A
#
# COMPACT_ATOMS: atom_id res chain seq x y z
N MET A 1 -33.25 -5.26 -4.46
CA MET A 1 -32.13 -4.55 -5.12
C MET A 1 -31.59 -3.50 -4.16
N THR A 2 -30.61 -3.84 -3.31
CA THR A 2 -29.75 -2.84 -2.66
C THR A 2 -28.43 -3.53 -2.31
N ALA A 3 -27.36 -3.22 -3.04
CA ALA A 3 -26.01 -3.60 -2.62
C ALA A 3 -25.63 -2.73 -1.41
N PRO A 4 -25.08 -3.28 -0.31
CA PRO A 4 -24.65 -2.45 0.78
C PRO A 4 -23.44 -1.62 0.34
N SER A 5 -23.54 -0.31 0.55
CA SER A 5 -22.47 0.67 0.36
C SER A 5 -21.20 0.22 1.08
N SER A 6 -20.11 0.05 0.34
CA SER A 6 -18.78 -0.10 0.91
C SER A 6 -18.45 1.18 1.69
N SER A 7 -18.63 1.15 3.01
CA SER A 7 -17.93 2.06 3.90
C SER A 7 -16.45 1.75 3.73
N ARG A 8 -15.73 2.58 2.97
CA ARG A 8 -14.26 2.51 3.02
C ARG A 8 -13.87 2.95 4.43
N PRO A 9 -13.20 2.10 5.23
CA PRO A 9 -12.92 2.39 6.62
C PRO A 9 -11.95 3.58 6.72
N ALA A 10 -11.87 4.15 7.92
CA ALA A 10 -10.97 5.24 8.26
C ALA A 10 -9.55 4.95 7.74
N ARG A 11 -9.10 5.74 6.75
CA ARG A 11 -7.78 5.57 6.13
C ARG A 11 -6.71 5.69 7.20
N SER A 12 -6.04 4.58 7.51
CA SER A 12 -4.92 4.58 8.44
C SER A 12 -3.64 5.02 7.72
N GLN A 13 -2.64 5.54 8.47
CA GLN A 13 -1.32 5.85 7.89
C GLN A 13 -0.74 4.64 7.15
N TYR A 14 -1.03 3.41 7.60
CA TYR A 14 -0.57 2.19 6.96
C TYR A 14 -1.22 1.96 5.61
N GLU A 15 -2.54 2.14 5.50
CA GLU A 15 -3.28 1.97 4.24
C GLU A 15 -2.87 3.03 3.21
N ASP A 16 -2.63 4.26 3.66
CA ASP A 16 -2.12 5.33 2.80
C ASP A 16 -0.71 5.05 2.31
N PHE A 17 0.15 4.50 3.17
CA PHE A 17 1.48 4.04 2.77
C PHE A 17 1.40 2.91 1.74
N MET A 18 0.57 1.90 1.99
CA MET A 18 0.44 0.77 1.07
C MET A 18 -0.09 1.20 -0.31
N ARG A 19 -1.03 2.14 -0.36
CA ARG A 19 -1.46 2.75 -1.63
C ARG A 19 -0.33 3.50 -2.30
N HIS A 20 0.46 4.27 -1.54
CA HIS A 20 1.60 4.99 -2.10
C HIS A 20 2.66 4.05 -2.70
N VAL A 21 2.99 2.94 -2.01
CA VAL A 21 3.86 1.88 -2.54
C VAL A 21 3.28 1.28 -3.80
N PHE A 22 1.96 1.01 -3.82
CA PHE A 22 1.31 0.44 -4.98
C PHE A 22 1.35 1.37 -6.19
N GLU A 23 1.10 2.66 -6.03
CA GLU A 23 1.03 3.62 -7.14
C GLU A 23 2.40 4.10 -7.61
N ASN A 24 3.34 4.33 -6.70
CA ASN A 24 4.59 5.03 -6.98
C ASN A 24 5.84 4.18 -6.75
N GLY A 25 5.70 2.97 -6.20
CA GLY A 25 6.83 2.11 -5.92
C GLY A 25 7.46 1.53 -7.18
N VAL A 26 8.77 1.31 -7.12
CA VAL A 26 9.56 0.71 -8.21
C VAL A 26 9.57 -0.80 -8.03
N SER A 27 9.29 -1.53 -9.10
CA SER A 27 9.46 -2.99 -9.13
C SER A 27 10.95 -3.34 -9.12
N ARG A 28 11.37 -4.15 -8.14
CA ARG A 28 12.75 -4.62 -7.99
C ARG A 28 12.77 -6.11 -7.69
N GLY A 29 13.79 -6.82 -8.19
CA GLY A 29 14.07 -8.18 -7.77
C GLY A 29 14.50 -8.21 -6.30
N ASP A 30 13.93 -9.11 -5.52
CA ASP A 30 14.29 -9.34 -4.13
C ASP A 30 15.09 -10.63 -3.96
N ARG A 31 15.60 -10.88 -2.75
CA ARG A 31 16.50 -12.02 -2.49
C ARG A 31 15.82 -13.40 -2.60
N THR A 32 14.48 -13.44 -2.59
CA THR A 32 13.71 -14.67 -2.75
C THR A 32 13.35 -14.95 -4.21
N GLY A 33 13.57 -13.99 -5.12
CA GLY A 33 13.28 -14.12 -6.54
C GLY A 33 11.81 -13.90 -6.91
N THR A 34 10.97 -13.46 -5.95
CA THR A 34 9.56 -13.12 -6.20
C THR A 34 9.42 -11.73 -6.83
N GLY A 35 10.28 -10.81 -6.41
CA GLY A 35 10.19 -9.40 -6.73
C GLY A 35 9.24 -8.63 -5.80
N THR A 36 9.54 -7.36 -5.61
CA THR A 36 8.77 -6.45 -4.74
C THR A 36 8.55 -5.11 -5.42
N ARG A 37 7.48 -4.41 -5.03
CA ARG A 37 7.30 -2.99 -5.32
C ARG A 37 7.64 -2.20 -4.05
N SER A 38 8.54 -1.24 -4.16
CA SER A 38 9.05 -0.51 -2.98
C SER A 38 9.29 0.97 -3.26
N VAL A 39 9.18 1.78 -2.20
CA VAL A 39 9.59 3.19 -2.18
C VAL A 39 10.71 3.36 -1.14
N PHE A 40 11.65 4.27 -1.37
CA PHE A 40 12.71 4.56 -0.41
C PHE A 40 12.29 5.72 0.50
N GLY A 41 12.42 5.54 1.82
CA GLY A 41 12.19 6.59 2.81
C GLY A 41 10.72 6.95 3.05
N HIS A 42 10.03 6.16 3.89
CA HIS A 42 8.69 6.49 4.38
C HIS A 42 8.67 6.48 5.92
N GLN A 43 7.98 7.45 6.53
CA GLN A 43 7.89 7.59 7.98
C GLN A 43 6.45 7.47 8.45
N MET A 44 6.25 6.69 9.52
CA MET A 44 4.96 6.53 10.18
C MET A 44 5.11 6.78 11.69
N ARG A 45 4.02 7.18 12.34
CA ARG A 45 3.93 7.31 13.80
C ARG A 45 2.67 6.60 14.29
N PHE A 46 2.81 5.80 15.33
CA PHE A 46 1.75 4.99 15.94
C PHE A 46 1.50 5.44 17.37
#